data_AF-A0A519QRT2-F1
#
_entry.id   AF-A0A519QRT2-F1
#
_cell.length_a   1.000
_cell.length_b   1.000
_cell.length_c   1.000
_cell.angle_alpha   90.00
_cell.angle_beta   90.00
_cell.angle_gamma   90.00
#
_symmetry.space_group_name_H-M   'P 1'
#
loop_
_entity.id
_entity.type
_entity.pdbx_description
1 polymer ?
#
loop_
_entity_poly.entity_id
_entity_poly.type
_entity_poly.pdbx_seq_one_letter_code
_entity_poly.pdbx_strand_id
1 'polypeptide(L)'
;MSSCEIDDNKRNKTILLPYSFFLFLSGSVFAQNFKDIKRYKVNFALAAKGNEKLISIRSFVSGNQKYLLLVNPQTLNTKIDLANKYVTSNLSIGNVQSIFKKSVYIKAMELALKSDRQLQNAGIDHAIPKEKGVALTIDLCPSHKNLDRIIFLSLINEFKKVEQPVP
;
A
#
# COMPACT_ATOMS: atom_id res chain seq x y z
N MET A 1 -9.82 3.49 -80.77
CA MET A 1 -11.01 3.69 -79.91
C MET A 1 -10.97 2.60 -78.86
N SER A 2 -10.56 2.91 -77.62
CA SER A 2 -11.38 3.59 -76.59
C SER A 2 -12.51 2.64 -76.14
N SER A 3 -12.74 2.33 -74.88
CA SER A 3 -12.28 2.88 -73.60
C SER A 3 -12.49 1.82 -72.51
N CYS A 4 -11.92 2.10 -71.34
CA CYS A 4 -12.23 1.53 -70.02
C CYS A 4 -13.73 1.27 -69.78
N GLU A 5 -14.06 0.32 -68.89
CA GLU A 5 -14.67 0.70 -67.61
C GLU A 5 -14.52 -0.40 -66.56
N ILE A 6 -14.32 0.08 -65.33
CA ILE A 6 -14.16 -0.64 -64.06
C ILE A 6 -15.55 -1.06 -63.59
N ASP A 7 -15.68 -2.23 -62.97
CA ASP A 7 -16.84 -2.47 -62.10
C ASP A 7 -16.44 -3.07 -60.76
N ASP A 8 -16.95 -2.41 -59.72
CA ASP A 8 -16.57 -2.45 -58.32
C ASP A 8 -17.17 -3.68 -57.62
N ASN A 9 -16.32 -4.61 -57.16
CA ASN A 9 -16.78 -5.69 -56.30
C ASN A 9 -16.91 -5.21 -54.84
N LYS A 10 -18.13 -4.80 -54.50
CA LYS A 10 -18.57 -4.38 -53.17
C LYS A 10 -19.08 -5.59 -52.37
N ARG A 11 -18.54 -5.74 -51.15
CA ARG A 11 -19.05 -6.47 -49.95
C ARG A 11 -18.39 -7.83 -49.64
N ASN A 12 -17.57 -7.83 -48.59
CA ASN A 12 -17.86 -8.63 -47.40
C ASN A 12 -17.30 -7.96 -46.13
N LYS A 13 -18.20 -7.64 -45.21
CA LYS A 13 -17.84 -7.33 -43.82
C LYS A 13 -17.62 -8.66 -43.09
N THR A 14 -16.79 -8.62 -42.06
CA THR A 14 -16.73 -9.53 -40.89
C THR A 14 -15.56 -10.52 -40.90
N ILE A 15 -15.00 -10.73 -39.70
CA ILE A 15 -14.06 -11.78 -39.23
C ILE A 15 -12.59 -11.42 -39.56
N LEU A 16 -11.72 -10.99 -38.63
CA LEU A 16 -11.21 -11.71 -37.47
C LEU A 16 -10.62 -10.71 -36.43
N LEU A 17 -11.36 -10.43 -35.37
CA LEU A 17 -10.79 -10.02 -34.09
C LEU A 17 -10.84 -11.26 -33.18
N PRO A 18 -9.69 -11.83 -32.80
CA PRO A 18 -9.55 -12.20 -31.40
C PRO A 18 -8.09 -12.01 -30.92
N TYR A 19 -7.56 -10.79 -30.98
CA TYR A 19 -6.31 -10.43 -30.27
C TYR A 19 -6.58 -9.74 -28.92
N SER A 20 -7.74 -10.03 -28.32
CA SER A 20 -8.17 -9.47 -27.02
C SER A 20 -8.49 -10.56 -26.00
N PHE A 21 -7.85 -11.73 -26.11
CA PHE A 21 -8.02 -12.85 -25.18
C PHE A 21 -6.68 -13.48 -24.77
N PHE A 22 -5.69 -12.65 -24.43
CA PHE A 22 -4.42 -13.13 -23.86
C PHE A 22 -3.95 -12.28 -22.65
N LEU A 23 -4.90 -11.76 -21.87
CA LEU A 23 -4.63 -10.98 -20.64
C LEU A 23 -5.32 -11.56 -19.40
N PHE A 24 -5.59 -12.87 -19.38
CA PHE A 24 -6.08 -13.60 -18.21
C PHE A 24 -5.11 -14.70 -17.76
N LEU A 25 -3.79 -14.48 -17.89
CA LEU A 25 -2.85 -15.22 -17.06
C LEU A 25 -2.96 -14.68 -15.63
N SER A 26 -3.92 -15.25 -14.89
CA SER A 26 -4.11 -15.05 -13.46
C SER A 26 -2.85 -15.49 -12.74
N GLY A 27 -1.95 -14.56 -12.44
CA GLY A 27 -0.89 -14.81 -11.47
C GLY A 27 -1.53 -15.13 -10.13
N SER A 28 -1.57 -16.41 -9.75
CA SER A 28 -1.98 -16.82 -8.41
C SER A 28 -0.91 -16.33 -7.42
N VAL A 29 -1.11 -15.12 -6.90
CA VAL A 29 -0.31 -14.65 -5.77
C VAL A 29 -0.80 -15.41 -4.55
N PHE A 30 -0.09 -16.48 -4.18
CA PHE A 30 -0.32 -17.16 -2.92
C PHE A 30 0.07 -16.21 -1.78
N ALA A 31 -0.92 -15.56 -1.20
CA ALA A 31 -0.73 -14.87 0.07
C ALA A 31 -0.37 -15.91 1.14
N GLN A 32 0.70 -15.66 1.90
CA GLN A 32 1.05 -16.53 3.02
C GLN A 32 -0.05 -16.42 4.09
N ASN A 33 -0.83 -17.49 4.25
CA ASN A 33 -1.92 -17.52 5.24
C ASN A 33 -1.35 -17.91 6.60
N PHE A 34 -1.23 -16.92 7.49
CA PHE A 34 -0.85 -17.14 8.88
C PHE A 34 -2.11 -17.16 9.74
N LYS A 35 -2.37 -18.28 10.42
CA LYS A 35 -3.53 -18.42 11.31
C LYS A 35 -3.49 -17.46 12.50
N ASP A 36 -2.28 -17.17 12.99
CA ASP A 36 -2.06 -16.37 14.20
C ASP A 36 -0.67 -15.70 14.12
N ILE A 37 -0.62 -14.39 14.29
CA ILE A 37 0.62 -13.60 14.26
C ILE A 37 0.84 -13.03 15.66
N LYS A 38 1.86 -13.53 16.36
CA LYS A 38 2.23 -13.08 17.71
C LYS A 38 3.58 -12.40 17.71
N ARG A 39 3.80 -11.55 18.73
CA ARG A 39 5.10 -10.91 19.02
C ARG A 39 5.67 -10.18 17.79
N TYR A 40 4.79 -9.59 16.99
CA TYR A 40 5.17 -8.82 15.81
C TYR A 40 5.90 -7.55 16.24
N LYS A 41 7.14 -7.39 15.80
CA LYS A 41 7.97 -6.23 16.17
C LYS A 41 8.87 -5.80 15.04
N VAL A 42 9.22 -4.51 15.06
CA VAL A 42 10.30 -3.97 14.23
C VAL A 42 11.62 -4.45 14.80
N ASN A 43 12.47 -5.01 13.95
CA ASN A 43 13.83 -5.39 14.31
C ASN A 43 14.67 -5.42 13.04
N PHE A 44 15.63 -4.52 12.99
CA PHE A 44 16.60 -4.49 11.93
C PHE A 44 17.68 -5.55 12.20
N ALA A 45 17.92 -6.41 11.24
CA ALA A 45 19.01 -7.37 11.30
C ALA A 45 19.54 -7.67 9.90
N LEU A 46 20.85 -7.92 9.81
CA LEU A 46 21.41 -8.57 8.64
C LEU A 46 21.00 -10.04 8.68
N ALA A 47 20.37 -10.53 7.61
CA ALA A 47 20.02 -11.94 7.45
C ALA A 47 20.84 -12.51 6.28
N ALA A 48 21.81 -13.38 6.61
CA ALA A 48 22.69 -14.00 5.63
C ALA A 48 22.32 -15.46 5.38
N LYS A 49 22.25 -15.86 4.11
CA LYS A 49 22.04 -17.25 3.67
C LYS A 49 22.94 -17.54 2.48
N GLY A 50 24.08 -18.19 2.72
CA GLY A 50 25.14 -18.34 1.71
C GLY A 50 25.64 -16.96 1.25
N ASN A 51 25.57 -16.72 -0.06
CA ASN A 51 25.94 -15.42 -0.65
C ASN A 51 24.81 -14.38 -0.62
N GLU A 52 23.58 -14.78 -0.26
CA GLU A 52 22.44 -13.85 -0.17
C GLU A 52 22.52 -13.06 1.15
N LYS A 53 22.52 -11.72 1.04
CA LYS A 53 22.46 -10.79 2.17
C LYS A 53 21.18 -9.97 2.09
N LEU A 54 20.29 -10.17 3.05
CA LEU A 54 19.00 -9.50 3.14
C LEU A 54 18.92 -8.65 4.41
N ILE A 55 17.99 -7.70 4.41
CA ILE A 55 17.65 -6.93 5.60
C ILE A 55 16.37 -7.52 6.17
N SER A 56 16.43 -8.04 7.39
CA SER A 56 15.23 -8.28 8.19
C SER A 56 14.76 -6.93 8.71
N ILE A 57 13.51 -6.57 8.42
CA ILE A 57 12.90 -5.32 8.89
C ILE A 57 11.91 -5.56 10.03
N ARG A 58 11.33 -6.76 10.10
CA ARG A 58 10.37 -7.17 11.13
C ARG A 58 10.46 -8.65 11.42
N SER A 59 9.99 -9.06 12.58
CA SER A 59 9.89 -10.46 12.99
C SER A 59 8.61 -10.73 13.74
N PHE A 60 8.16 -11.96 13.67
CA PHE A 60 6.96 -12.42 14.37
C PHE A 60 7.02 -13.93 14.61
N VAL A 61 6.04 -14.43 15.35
CA VAL A 61 5.86 -15.85 15.63
C VAL A 61 4.50 -16.29 15.10
N SER A 62 4.47 -17.40 14.37
CA SER A 62 3.24 -18.08 13.95
C SER A 62 3.43 -19.58 14.07
N GLY A 63 2.44 -20.31 14.60
CA GLY A 63 2.54 -21.76 14.79
C GLY A 63 3.78 -22.19 15.59
N ASN A 64 4.19 -21.39 16.59
CA ASN A 64 5.40 -21.59 17.40
C ASN A 64 6.74 -21.48 16.63
N GLN A 65 6.71 -21.03 15.37
CA GLN A 65 7.89 -20.79 14.54
C GLN A 65 8.15 -19.29 14.39
N LYS A 66 9.43 -18.90 14.40
CA LYS A 66 9.84 -17.50 14.21
C LYS A 66 10.05 -17.21 12.74
N TYR A 67 9.43 -16.14 12.26
CA TYR A 67 9.52 -15.65 10.89
C TYR A 67 10.17 -14.27 10.84
N LEU A 68 10.77 -13.97 9.69
CA LEU A 68 11.36 -12.68 9.36
C LEU A 68 10.67 -12.12 8.12
N LEU A 69 10.33 -10.83 8.15
CA LEU A 69 10.04 -10.06 6.95
C LEU A 69 11.36 -9.51 6.40
N LEU A 70 11.77 -10.04 5.26
CA LEU A 70 13.05 -9.80 4.62
C LEU A 70 12.86 -8.90 3.40
N VAL A 71 13.81 -8.01 3.17
CA VAL A 71 13.90 -7.21 1.94
C VAL A 71 15.26 -7.40 1.29
N ASN A 72 15.27 -7.57 -0.03
CA ASN A 72 16.49 -7.51 -0.82
C ASN A 72 16.92 -6.04 -1.00
N PRO A 73 18.12 -5.65 -0.55
CA PRO A 73 18.54 -4.25 -0.58
C PRO A 73 18.72 -3.69 -2.00
N GLN A 74 18.92 -4.54 -3.01
CA GLN A 74 19.13 -4.12 -4.40
C GLN A 74 17.85 -4.12 -5.23
N THR A 75 16.95 -5.08 -5.02
CA THR A 75 15.73 -5.21 -5.84
C THR A 75 14.46 -4.74 -5.15
N LEU A 76 14.50 -4.47 -3.84
CA LEU A 76 13.34 -4.19 -2.99
C LEU A 76 12.33 -5.35 -2.87
N ASN A 77 12.63 -6.52 -3.44
CA ASN A 77 11.78 -7.69 -3.29
C ASN A 77 11.68 -8.06 -1.82
N THR A 78 10.43 -8.21 -1.35
CA THR A 78 10.15 -8.64 0.02
C THR A 78 9.75 -10.10 0.02
N LYS A 79 10.11 -10.80 1.10
CA LYS A 79 9.64 -12.16 1.35
C LYS A 79 9.53 -12.38 2.86
N ILE A 80 8.67 -13.31 3.24
CA ILE A 80 8.61 -13.83 4.59
C ILE A 80 9.16 -15.25 4.57
N ASP A 81 10.10 -15.54 5.47
CA ASP A 81 10.67 -16.87 5.60
C ASP A 81 11.06 -17.16 7.07
N LEU A 82 11.35 -18.43 7.36
CA LEU A 82 11.73 -18.90 8.69
C LEU A 82 13.07 -18.31 9.11
N ALA A 83 13.13 -17.82 10.35
CA ALA A 83 14.33 -17.19 10.90
C ALA A 83 15.52 -18.15 10.97
N ASN A 84 15.29 -19.44 11.19
CA ASN A 84 16.34 -20.46 11.33
C ASN A 84 17.09 -20.77 10.02
N LYS A 85 16.60 -20.31 8.87
CA LYS A 85 17.28 -20.44 7.56
C LYS A 85 18.39 -19.41 7.35
N TYR A 86 18.54 -18.47 8.29
CA TYR A 86 19.43 -17.33 8.17
C TYR A 86 20.34 -17.21 9.38
N VAL A 87 21.58 -16.82 9.16
CA VAL A 87 22.44 -16.28 10.21
C VAL A 87 22.07 -14.82 10.38
N THR A 88 21.54 -14.47 11.55
CA THR A 88 21.05 -13.12 11.82
C THR A 88 21.95 -12.35 12.78
N SER A 89 22.33 -11.13 12.40
CA SER A 89 23.02 -10.18 13.27
C SER A 89 22.13 -8.95 13.46
N ASN A 90 21.72 -8.66 14.70
CA ASN A 90 20.92 -7.48 15.00
C ASN A 90 21.69 -6.21 14.64
N LEU A 91 21.00 -5.26 14.03
CA LEU A 91 21.56 -3.98 13.60
C LEU A 91 20.72 -2.83 14.14
N SER A 92 21.36 -1.71 14.48
CA SER A 92 20.68 -0.43 14.57
C SER A 92 20.36 0.08 13.16
N ILE A 93 19.40 1.01 13.06
CA ILE A 93 19.08 1.64 11.77
C ILE A 93 20.29 2.35 11.14
N GLY A 94 21.14 3.00 11.94
CA GLY A 94 22.37 3.64 11.47
C GLY A 94 23.39 2.64 10.89
N ASN A 95 23.47 1.43 11.47
CA ASN A 95 24.31 0.37 10.93
C ASN A 95 23.75 -0.19 9.62
N VAL A 96 22.42 -0.31 9.49
CA VAL A 96 21.77 -0.68 8.22
C VAL A 96 22.10 0.34 7.13
N GLN A 97 21.98 1.65 7.43
CA GLN A 97 22.34 2.73 6.52
C GLN A 97 23.82 2.65 6.10
N SER A 98 24.72 2.38 7.04
CA SER A 98 26.15 2.28 6.76
C SER A 98 26.49 1.07 5.90
N ILE A 99 26.00 -0.12 6.24
CA ILE A 99 26.30 -1.37 5.54
C ILE A 99 25.72 -1.35 4.12
N PHE A 100 24.51 -0.81 3.95
CA PHE A 100 23.78 -0.84 2.69
C PHE A 100 23.74 0.52 1.99
N LYS A 101 24.67 1.42 2.29
CA LYS A 101 24.68 2.84 1.84
C LYS A 101 24.44 3.04 0.34
N LYS A 102 24.96 2.15 -0.51
CA LYS A 102 24.84 2.26 -1.97
C LYS A 102 23.63 1.51 -2.56
N SER A 103 22.87 0.82 -1.73
CA SER A 103 21.75 -0.02 -2.16
C SER A 103 20.52 0.80 -2.56
N VAL A 104 19.64 0.19 -3.36
CA VAL A 104 18.36 0.79 -3.75
C VAL A 104 17.47 1.00 -2.52
N TYR A 105 17.51 0.12 -1.54
CA TYR A 105 16.75 0.23 -0.29
C TYR A 105 17.07 1.51 0.48
N ILE A 106 18.36 1.83 0.69
CA ILE A 106 18.74 3.06 1.41
C ILE A 106 18.38 4.30 0.60
N LYS A 107 18.59 4.29 -0.72
CA LYS A 107 18.17 5.40 -1.59
C LYS A 107 16.67 5.65 -1.53
N ALA A 108 15.86 4.59 -1.60
CA ALA A 108 14.41 4.68 -1.51
C ALA A 108 13.97 5.19 -0.13
N MET A 109 14.61 4.72 0.94
CA MET A 109 14.33 5.19 2.30
C MET A 109 14.70 6.67 2.48
N GLU A 110 15.86 7.12 1.97
CA GLU A 110 16.26 8.53 2.00
C GLU A 110 15.33 9.42 1.18
N LEU A 111 14.89 8.95 0.01
CA LEU A 111 13.89 9.67 -0.80
C LEU A 111 12.57 9.77 -0.05
N ALA A 112 12.09 8.67 0.54
CA ALA A 112 10.87 8.67 1.34
C ALA A 112 10.99 9.65 2.52
N LEU A 113 12.12 9.67 3.24
CA LEU A 113 12.35 10.60 4.35
C LEU A 113 12.44 12.07 3.91
N LYS A 114 12.97 12.35 2.71
CA LYS A 114 12.98 13.70 2.13
C LYS A 114 11.61 14.14 1.63
N SER A 115 10.82 13.18 1.14
CA SER A 115 9.45 13.38 0.67
C SER A 115 8.42 13.31 1.79
N ASP A 116 8.83 12.92 3.00
CA ASP A 116 8.11 13.04 4.27
C ASP A 116 8.03 14.54 4.61
N ARG A 117 7.30 15.28 3.77
CA ARG A 117 6.63 16.50 4.21
C ARG A 117 5.90 16.10 5.47
N GLN A 118 5.93 16.95 6.50
CA GLN A 118 5.08 16.75 7.68
C GLN A 118 3.76 16.23 7.16
N LEU A 119 3.41 15.00 7.56
CA LEU A 119 2.05 14.48 7.45
C LEU A 119 1.21 15.53 8.16
N GLN A 120 0.82 16.57 7.41
CA GLN A 120 -0.32 17.39 7.70
C GLN A 120 -1.38 16.31 7.85
N ASN A 121 -1.85 16.14 9.08
CA ASN A 121 -2.97 15.26 9.36
C ASN A 121 -3.92 15.45 8.19
N ALA A 122 -4.30 14.38 7.50
CA ALA A 122 -5.28 14.47 6.41
C ALA A 122 -6.68 14.83 6.95
N GLY A 123 -6.73 15.68 7.98
CA GLY A 123 -7.87 16.47 8.34
C GLY A 123 -8.15 17.46 7.23
N ILE A 124 -9.42 17.85 7.14
CA ILE A 124 -9.92 18.65 6.06
C ILE A 124 -9.56 20.12 6.33
N ASP A 125 -8.34 20.52 6.00
CA ASP A 125 -7.85 21.89 6.24
C ASP A 125 -8.64 22.95 5.44
N HIS A 126 -9.33 22.51 4.37
CA HIS A 126 -10.08 23.37 3.46
C HIS A 126 -11.60 23.41 3.75
N ALA A 127 -12.14 22.53 4.60
CA ALA A 127 -13.57 22.51 4.95
C ALA A 127 -13.87 23.06 6.34
N ILE A 128 -12.85 23.53 7.06
CA ILE A 128 -13.04 24.28 8.30
C ILE A 128 -13.12 25.76 7.90
N PRO A 129 -14.32 26.37 7.86
CA PRO A 129 -14.45 27.79 7.53
C PRO A 129 -13.64 28.63 8.52
N LYS A 130 -13.02 29.72 8.04
CA LYS A 130 -12.27 30.67 8.87
C LYS A 130 -13.17 31.48 9.84
N GLU A 131 -14.47 31.25 9.75
CA GLU A 131 -15.51 31.91 10.52
C GLU A 131 -15.65 31.25 11.91
N LYS A 132 -16.25 31.97 12.86
CA LYS A 132 -16.37 31.48 14.24
C LYS A 132 -17.41 30.35 14.30
N GLY A 133 -16.95 29.11 14.38
CA GLY A 133 -17.79 27.92 14.56
C GLY A 133 -17.05 26.79 15.30
N VAL A 134 -17.80 25.79 15.77
CA VAL A 134 -17.22 24.59 16.39
C VAL A 134 -17.01 23.54 15.30
N ALA A 135 -15.75 23.22 14.99
CA ALA A 135 -15.41 22.15 14.06
C ALA A 135 -15.35 20.81 14.82
N LEU A 136 -16.35 19.94 14.61
CA LEU A 136 -16.36 18.60 15.17
C LEU A 136 -15.73 17.62 14.18
N THR A 137 -14.65 16.96 14.60
CA THR A 137 -14.02 15.87 13.85
C THR A 137 -14.33 14.54 14.52
N ILE A 138 -14.72 13.54 13.73
CA ILE A 138 -15.01 12.19 14.21
C ILE A 138 -14.07 11.24 13.48
N ASP A 139 -13.22 10.53 14.24
CA ASP A 139 -12.35 9.51 13.71
C ASP A 139 -13.14 8.21 13.47
N LEU A 140 -13.20 7.77 12.22
CA LEU A 140 -13.91 6.58 11.77
C LEU A 140 -12.97 5.38 11.55
N CYS A 141 -11.75 5.41 12.10
CA CYS A 141 -10.83 4.26 12.12
C CYS A 141 -11.57 2.95 12.45
N PRO A 142 -11.21 1.83 11.80
CA PRO A 142 -12.13 0.75 11.48
C PRO A 142 -12.81 0.20 12.73
N SER A 143 -14.02 0.72 12.95
CA SER A 143 -14.86 0.40 14.08
C SER A 143 -15.93 -0.57 13.57
N HIS A 144 -16.05 -1.72 14.24
CA HIS A 144 -17.12 -2.69 13.95
C HIS A 144 -18.50 -2.22 14.43
N LYS A 145 -18.60 -1.00 14.98
CA LYS A 145 -19.85 -0.42 15.46
C LYS A 145 -20.46 0.45 14.36
N ASN A 146 -21.75 0.26 14.11
CA ASN A 146 -22.50 1.12 13.21
C ASN A 146 -22.40 2.57 13.70
N LEU A 147 -22.14 3.48 12.76
CA LEU A 147 -22.08 4.91 13.03
C LEU A 147 -23.42 5.37 13.62
N ASP A 148 -23.40 5.90 14.84
CA ASP A 148 -24.63 6.23 15.56
C ASP A 148 -25.28 7.48 14.98
N ARG A 149 -26.38 7.28 14.26
CA ARG A 149 -27.18 8.32 13.62
C ARG A 149 -27.76 9.32 14.62
N ILE A 150 -27.94 8.92 15.89
CA ILE A 150 -28.52 9.78 16.93
C ILE A 150 -27.62 10.98 17.20
N ILE A 151 -26.30 10.79 17.20
CA ILE A 151 -25.33 11.86 17.46
C ILE A 151 -25.42 12.95 16.39
N PHE A 152 -25.45 12.56 15.11
CA PHE A 152 -25.58 13.51 14.00
C PHE A 152 -26.92 14.26 14.04
N LEU A 153 -28.02 13.54 14.30
CA LEU A 153 -29.35 14.17 14.37
C LEU A 153 -29.46 15.14 15.55
N SER A 154 -28.91 14.80 16.70
CA SER A 154 -28.89 15.69 17.87
C SER A 154 -28.08 16.96 17.59
N LEU A 155 -26.90 16.82 16.97
CA LEU A 155 -26.06 17.96 16.61
C LEU A 155 -26.73 18.85 15.56
N ILE A 156 -27.24 18.28 14.48
CA ILE A 156 -27.99 19.00 13.43
C ILE A 156 -29.18 19.76 14.04
N ASN A 157 -29.91 19.16 14.97
CA ASN A 157 -31.05 19.80 15.61
C ASN A 157 -30.66 20.94 16.57
N GLU A 158 -29.50 20.87 17.21
CA GLU A 158 -28.97 21.98 17.99
C GLU A 158 -28.46 23.12 17.09
N PHE A 159 -27.72 22.81 16.01
CA PHE A 159 -27.22 23.84 15.09
C PHE A 159 -28.33 24.54 14.31
N LYS A 160 -29.46 23.87 14.01
CA LYS A 160 -30.67 24.48 13.43
C LYS A 160 -31.20 25.70 14.20
N LYS A 161 -30.95 25.77 15.51
CA LYS A 161 -31.43 26.86 16.37
C LYS A 161 -30.53 28.10 16.29
N VAL A 162 -29.30 27.94 15.81
CA VAL A 162 -28.24 28.96 15.88
C VAL A 162 -27.84 29.46 14.48
N GLU A 163 -27.86 28.60 13.45
CA GLU A 163 -27.38 28.96 12.10
C GLU A 163 -28.17 28.25 10.98
N GLN A 164 -28.42 28.94 9.87
CA GLN A 164 -28.99 28.38 8.64
C GLN A 164 -28.25 28.92 7.40
N PRO A 165 -27.99 28.09 6.37
CA PRO A 165 -28.41 26.69 6.22
C PRO A 165 -27.55 25.74 7.05
N VAL A 166 -28.15 24.62 7.45
CA VAL A 166 -27.47 23.59 8.26
C VAL A 166 -26.55 22.77 7.34
N PRO A 167 -25.28 22.54 7.72
CA PRO A 167 -24.33 21.77 6.93
C PRO A 167 -24.69 20.28 6.80
#